data_AF-A0A4D8QI69-F1
#
_entry.id   AF-A0A4D8QI69-F1
#
_cell.length_a   1.000
_cell.length_b   1.000
_cell.length_c   1.000
_cell.angle_alpha   90.00
_cell.angle_beta   90.00
_cell.angle_gamma   90.00
#
_symmetry.space_group_name_H-M   'P 1'
#
loop_
_entity.id
_entity.type
_entity.pdbx_description
1 polymer ?
#
loop_
_entity_poly.entity_id
_entity_poly.type
_entity_poly.pdbx_seq_one_letter_code
_entity_poly.pdbx_strand_id
1 'polypeptide(L)'
;MATFTHPMNADYTETVGAFSVILTAIFGPLYLLYVRAWFAALLTLIIGYPLAVMIATYAASSGSTWAGPLCYAIAALSWGLAMVPLIEKSYLRRGWKPRTTS
;
A
#
# COMPACT_ATOMS: atom_id res chain seq x y z
N MET A 1 1.97 -2.87 -13.94
CA MET A 1 1.46 -3.56 -12.73
C MET A 1 2.01 -4.97 -12.74
N ALA A 2 2.69 -5.39 -11.68
CA ALA A 2 3.25 -6.73 -11.61
C ALA A 2 2.13 -7.73 -11.25
N THR A 3 2.03 -8.81 -12.02
CA THR A 3 1.14 -9.93 -11.70
C THR A 3 2.01 -11.09 -11.24
N PHE A 4 1.62 -11.76 -10.16
CA PHE A 4 2.36 -12.87 -9.57
C PHE A 4 1.52 -14.14 -9.59
N THR A 5 2.14 -15.27 -9.92
CA THR A 5 1.52 -16.59 -9.90
C THR A 5 1.89 -17.33 -8.62
N HIS A 6 0.91 -18.00 -8.01
CA HIS A 6 1.09 -18.74 -6.76
C HIS A 6 1.98 -19.99 -6.96
N PRO A 7 2.93 -20.27 -6.04
CA PRO A 7 3.90 -21.36 -6.23
C PRO A 7 3.27 -22.76 -6.28
N MET A 8 2.14 -22.97 -5.60
CA MET A 8 1.43 -24.26 -5.58
C MET A 8 0.22 -24.34 -6.50
N ASN A 9 -0.15 -23.24 -7.18
CA ASN A 9 -1.31 -23.22 -8.08
C ASN A 9 -1.04 -22.26 -9.24
N ALA A 10 -0.78 -22.81 -10.42
CA ALA A 10 -0.44 -22.04 -11.61
C ALA A 10 -1.62 -21.18 -12.15
N ASP A 11 -2.85 -21.56 -11.82
CA ASP A 11 -4.06 -20.84 -12.24
C ASP A 11 -4.40 -19.68 -11.32
N TYR A 12 -3.83 -19.65 -10.11
CA TYR A 12 -4.05 -18.56 -9.16
C TYR A 12 -3.01 -17.46 -9.34
N THR A 13 -3.49 -16.27 -9.72
CA THR A 13 -2.67 -15.08 -9.89
C THR A 13 -3.19 -13.91 -9.07
N GLU A 14 -2.28 -13.13 -8.49
CA GLU A 14 -2.58 -11.88 -7.81
C GLU A 14 -1.85 -10.72 -8.50
N THR A 15 -2.55 -9.61 -8.73
CA THR A 15 -1.99 -8.41 -9.35
C THR A 15 -1.69 -7.37 -8.28
N VAL A 16 -0.43 -6.95 -8.18
CA VAL A 16 -0.03 -5.80 -7.36
C VAL A 16 -0.19 -4.54 -8.19
N GLY A 17 -1.07 -3.64 -7.73
CA GLY A 17 -1.43 -2.45 -8.49
C GLY A 17 -2.40 -1.55 -7.75
N ALA A 18 -3.29 -0.88 -8.50
CA ALA A 18 -4.21 0.12 -7.96
C ALA A 18 -5.08 -0.43 -6.82
N PHE A 19 -5.55 -1.68 -6.94
CA PHE A 19 -6.35 -2.30 -5.90
C PHE A 19 -5.56 -2.51 -4.59
N SER A 20 -4.30 -2.95 -4.68
CA SER A 20 -3.41 -3.09 -3.52
C SER A 20 -3.12 -1.74 -2.86
N VAL A 21 -2.99 -0.67 -3.65
CA VAL A 21 -2.82 0.70 -3.14
C VAL A 21 -4.07 1.14 -2.37
N ILE A 22 -5.26 0.93 -2.94
CA ILE A 22 -6.53 1.27 -2.28
C ILE A 22 -6.69 0.49 -0.98
N LEU A 23 -6.44 -0.82 -0.99
CA LEU A 23 -6.49 -1.65 0.22
C LEU A 23 -5.47 -1.19 1.26
N THR A 24 -4.27 -0.80 0.84
CA THR A 24 -3.25 -0.23 1.73
C THR A 24 -3.69 1.12 2.29
N ALA A 25 -4.38 1.95 1.52
CA ALA A 25 -4.89 3.24 1.99
C ALA A 25 -6.05 3.09 2.98
N ILE A 26 -6.95 2.10 2.77
CA ILE A 26 -8.13 1.87 3.62
C ILE A 26 -7.76 1.09 4.89
N PHE A 27 -7.07 -0.03 4.74
CA PHE A 27 -6.78 -0.95 5.85
C PHE A 27 -5.38 -0.76 6.43
N GLY A 28 -4.54 0.06 5.80
CA GLY A 28 -3.23 0.45 6.32
C GLY A 28 -2.34 -0.75 6.63
N PRO A 29 -1.79 -0.82 7.85
CA PRO A 29 -0.91 -1.91 8.23
C PRO A 29 -1.62 -3.27 8.24
N LEU A 30 -2.94 -3.36 8.48
CA LEU A 30 -3.64 -4.64 8.56
C LEU A 30 -3.61 -5.41 7.23
N TYR A 31 -3.82 -4.72 6.11
CA TYR A 31 -3.68 -5.33 4.79
C TYR A 31 -2.23 -5.76 4.51
N LEU A 32 -1.26 -4.92 4.89
CA LEU A 32 0.17 -5.23 4.70
C LEU A 32 0.60 -6.44 5.53
N LEU A 33 0.04 -6.62 6.74
CA LEU A 33 0.24 -7.80 7.57
C LEU A 33 -0.41 -9.04 6.93
N TYR A 34 -1.61 -8.91 6.37
CA TYR A 34 -2.31 -9.98 5.64
C TYR A 34 -1.48 -10.51 4.46
N VAL A 35 -0.90 -9.62 3.64
CA VAL A 35 0.02 -10.02 2.56
C VAL A 35 1.44 -10.37 3.05
N ARG A 36 1.64 -10.44 4.38
CA ARG A 36 2.90 -10.78 5.07
C ARG A 36 4.05 -9.83 4.72
N ALA A 37 3.75 -8.59 4.34
CA ALA A 37 4.71 -7.51 4.13
C ALA A 37 5.04 -6.80 5.44
N TRP A 38 5.58 -7.54 6.44
CA TRP A 38 5.82 -7.05 7.81
C TRP A 38 6.63 -5.76 7.88
N PHE A 39 7.63 -5.61 7.00
CA PHE A 39 8.44 -4.39 6.94
C PHE A 39 7.62 -3.19 6.43
N ALA A 40 6.80 -3.38 5.39
CA ALA A 40 5.90 -2.34 4.89
C ALA A 40 4.84 -1.96 5.94
N ALA A 41 4.32 -2.95 6.67
CA ALA A 41 3.38 -2.73 7.76
C ALA A 41 4.01 -1.88 8.88
N LEU A 42 5.24 -2.21 9.31
CA LEU A 42 6.01 -1.43 10.29
C LEU A 42 6.26 0.00 9.80
N LEU A 43 6.71 0.18 8.56
CA LEU A 43 6.92 1.51 7.98
C LEU A 43 5.63 2.32 7.94
N THR A 44 4.51 1.68 7.61
CA THR A 44 3.19 2.33 7.59
C THR A 44 2.76 2.76 8.99
N LEU A 45 3.02 1.95 10.01
CA LEU A 45 2.70 2.27 11.40
C LEU A 45 3.57 3.41 11.96
N ILE A 46 4.89 3.35 11.73
CA ILE A 46 5.87 4.23 12.37
C ILE A 46 6.03 5.55 11.60
N ILE A 47 5.94 5.51 10.28
CA ILE A 47 6.25 6.65 9.41
C ILE A 47 5.00 7.10 8.65
N GLY A 48 4.34 6.17 7.96
CA GLY A 48 3.23 6.49 7.05
C GLY A 48 2.04 7.18 7.74
N TYR A 49 1.54 6.57 8.82
CA TYR A 49 0.37 7.08 9.55
C TYR A 49 0.65 8.43 10.23
N PRO A 50 1.75 8.60 11.00
CA PRO A 50 2.08 9.91 11.57
C PRO A 50 2.28 11.00 10.51
N LEU A 51 2.94 10.67 9.39
CA LEU A 51 3.14 11.61 8.29
C LEU A 51 1.80 12.05 7.66
N ALA A 52 0.90 11.10 7.40
CA ALA A 52 -0.43 11.41 6.84
C ALA A 52 -1.25 12.28 7.79
N VAL A 53 -1.20 12.01 9.11
CA VAL A 53 -1.88 12.83 10.12
C VAL A 53 -1.26 14.23 10.20
N MET A 54 0.07 14.37 10.22
CA MET A 54 0.72 15.68 10.23
C MET A 54 0.33 16.52 9.02
N ILE A 55 0.37 15.94 7.81
CA ILE A 55 -0.01 16.61 6.56
C ILE A 55 -1.48 17.03 6.61
N ALA A 56 -2.38 16.14 7.05
CA ALA A 56 -3.80 16.43 7.15
C ALA A 56 -4.11 17.54 8.17
N THR A 57 -3.41 17.53 9.32
CA THR A 57 -3.60 18.53 10.39
C THR A 57 -3.09 19.90 9.94
N TYR A 58 -1.93 19.94 9.27
CA TYR A 58 -1.40 21.16 8.66
C TYR A 58 -2.37 21.71 7.60
N ALA A 59 -2.89 20.85 6.72
CA ALA A 59 -3.87 21.25 5.71
C ALA A 59 -5.20 21.72 6.32
N ALA A 60 -5.68 21.09 7.40
CA ALA A 60 -6.89 21.51 8.09
C ALA A 60 -6.76 22.91 8.73
N SER A 61 -5.54 23.28 9.14
CA SER A 61 -5.28 24.63 9.70
C SER A 61 -5.40 25.76 8.67
N SER A 62 -5.52 25.45 7.37
CA SER A 62 -5.69 26.42 6.29
C SER A 62 -7.08 27.08 6.19
N GLY A 63 -8.04 26.68 7.05
CA GLY A 63 -9.40 27.24 7.05
C GLY A 63 -10.34 26.69 5.97
N SER A 64 -9.86 25.78 5.11
CA SER A 64 -10.68 25.09 4.11
C SER A 64 -11.28 23.80 4.66
N THR A 65 -12.61 23.71 4.64
CA THR A 65 -13.39 22.57 5.16
C THR A 65 -13.00 21.22 4.54
N TRP A 66 -12.52 21.23 3.30
CA TRP A 66 -12.17 20.02 2.54
C TRP A 66 -10.67 19.77 2.43
N ALA A 67 -9.81 20.73 2.79
CA ALA A 67 -8.36 20.59 2.61
C ALA A 67 -7.77 19.46 3.46
N GLY A 68 -8.16 19.34 4.74
CA GLY A 68 -7.70 18.27 5.62
C GLY A 68 -8.01 16.86 5.08
N PRO A 69 -9.28 16.54 4.80
CA PRO A 69 -9.67 15.24 4.23
C PRO A 69 -9.01 14.93 2.89
N LEU A 70 -8.93 15.91 1.97
CA LEU A 70 -8.27 15.73 0.67
C LEU A 70 -6.78 15.43 0.83
N CYS A 71 -6.08 16.19 1.67
CA CYS A 71 -4.66 15.98 1.92
C CYS A 71 -4.40 14.63 2.59
N TYR A 72 -5.27 14.19 3.51
CA TYR A 72 -5.18 12.85 4.08
C TYR A 72 -5.34 11.76 3.00
N ALA A 73 -6.34 11.88 2.14
CA ALA A 73 -6.58 10.91 1.06
C ALA A 73 -5.40 10.84 0.07
N ILE A 74 -4.84 11.99 -0.32
CA ILE A 74 -3.67 12.06 -1.20
C ILE A 74 -2.43 11.47 -0.51
N ALA A 75 -2.20 11.78 0.77
CA ALA A 75 -1.09 11.23 1.53
C ALA A 75 -1.20 9.71 1.67
N ALA A 76 -2.39 9.17 1.96
CA ALA A 76 -2.64 7.74 2.07
C ALA A 76 -2.43 7.01 0.72
N LEU A 77 -2.90 7.58 -0.39
CA LEU A 77 -2.69 7.03 -1.73
C LEU A 77 -1.22 7.07 -2.15
N SER A 78 -0.53 8.19 -1.89
CA SER A 78 0.90 8.36 -2.17
C SER A 78 1.74 7.39 -1.35
N TRP A 79 1.37 7.17 -0.09
CA TRP A 79 2.00 6.18 0.78
C TRP A 79 1.75 4.75 0.28
N GLY A 80 0.52 4.43 -0.10
CA GLY A 80 0.18 3.13 -0.69
C GLY A 80 0.99 2.84 -1.96
N LEU A 81 1.19 3.85 -2.82
CA LEU A 81 2.07 3.76 -3.98
C LEU A 81 3.54 3.52 -3.60
N ALA A 82 4.04 4.21 -2.58
CA ALA A 82 5.40 4.02 -2.07
C ALA A 82 5.63 2.61 -1.49
N MET A 83 4.58 1.95 -0.98
CA MET A 83 4.65 0.58 -0.45
C MET A 83 4.61 -0.50 -1.53
N VAL A 84 4.19 -0.19 -2.77
CA VAL A 84 4.11 -1.15 -3.89
C VAL A 84 5.38 -2.01 -4.06
N PRO A 85 6.61 -1.44 -4.15
CA PRO A 85 7.81 -2.27 -4.31
C PRO A 85 8.08 -3.20 -3.12
N LEU A 86 7.64 -2.81 -1.91
CA LEU A 86 7.78 -3.65 -0.71
C LEU A 86 6.75 -4.79 -0.70
N ILE A 87 5.55 -4.53 -1.22
CA ILE A 87 4.52 -5.53 -1.45
C ILE A 87 5.02 -6.52 -2.52
N GLU A 88 5.50 -6.06 -3.67
CA GLU A 88 6.08 -6.93 -4.71
C GLU A 88 7.21 -7.81 -4.17
N LYS A 89 8.10 -7.23 -3.35
CA LYS A 89 9.17 -7.97 -2.68
C LYS A 89 8.65 -9.02 -1.70
N SER A 90 7.51 -8.80 -1.04
CA SER A 90 6.91 -9.81 -0.15
C SER A 90 6.39 -11.01 -0.93
N TYR A 91 5.78 -10.81 -2.10
CA TYR A 91 5.36 -11.89 -3.01
C TYR A 91 6.55 -12.72 -3.48
N LEU A 92 7.64 -12.08 -3.90
CA LEU A 92 8.87 -12.77 -4.30
C LEU A 92 9.46 -13.61 -3.15
N ARG A 93 9.48 -13.08 -1.92
CA ARG A 93 9.94 -13.82 -0.74
C ARG A 93 9.05 -15.01 -0.38
N ARG A 94 7.77 -14.98 -0.75
CA ARG A 94 6.82 -16.09 -0.61
C ARG A 94 6.99 -17.15 -1.72
N GLY A 95 7.94 -16.98 -2.62
CA GLY A 95 8.19 -17.90 -3.74
C GLY A 95 7.24 -17.72 -4.92
N TRP A 96 6.47 -16.62 -4.94
CA TRP A 96 5.61 -16.31 -6.09
C TRP A 96 6.45 -15.86 -7.27
N LYS A 97 6.04 -16.25 -8.48
CA LYS A 97 6.78 -15.94 -9.71
C LYS A 97 6.10 -14.78 -10.46
N PRO A 98 6.85 -13.79 -10.97
CA PRO A 98 6.27 -12.78 -11.83
C PRO A 98 5.75 -13.44 -13.11
N ARG A 99 4.50 -13.12 -13.47
CA ARG A 99 3.90 -13.52 -14.74
C ARG A 99 4.43 -12.58 -15.81
N THR A 100 5.29 -13.08 -16.68
CA THR A 100 5.70 -12.36 -17.88
C THR A 100 4.48 -12.18 -18.77
N THR A 101 3.98 -10.95 -18.88
CA THR A 101 3.02 -10.57 -19.92
C THR A 101 3.77 -10.62 -21.25
N SER A 102 3.57 -11.70 -22.00
CA SER A 102 3.93 -11.78 -23.43
C SER A 102 3.00 -10.91 -24.26
#